data_AF-A0A931IJF0-F1
#
_entry.id   AF-A0A931IJF0-F1
#
_cell.length_a   1.000
_cell.length_b   1.000
_cell.length_c   1.000
_cell.angle_alpha   90.00
_cell.angle_beta   90.00
_cell.angle_gamma   90.00
#
_symmetry.space_group_name_H-M   'P 1'
#
loop_
_entity.id
_entity.type
_entity.pdbx_description
1 polymer ?
#
loop_
_entity_poly.entity_id
_entity_poly.type
_entity_poly.pdbx_seq_one_letter_code
_entity_poly.pdbx_strand_id
1 'polypeptide(L)' 'MKATIDEDRCRGHGVCLGLCPEVFSLTDDGYAEVTVADIPAEYHDAVHEAVRNCPEKAIVVE' A
#
# COMPACT_ATOMS: atom_id res chain seq x y z
N MET A 1 -10.39 -0.15 8.45
CA MET A 1 -10.04 0.02 7.03
C MET A 1 -9.18 -1.16 6.65
N LYS A 2 -9.39 -1.71 5.47
CA LYS A 2 -8.50 -2.70 4.86
C LYS A 2 -7.93 -2.13 3.58
N ALA A 3 -6.71 -2.54 3.24
CA ALA A 3 -6.09 -2.22 1.97
C ALA A 3 -5.68 -3.51 1.26
N THR A 4 -5.71 -3.47 -0.07
CA THR A 4 -5.23 -4.56 -0.93
C THR A 4 -4.41 -3.99 -2.08
N ILE A 5 -3.46 -4.78 -2.58
CA ILE A 5 -2.67 -4.46 -3.78
C ILE A 5 -3.22 -5.25 -4.96
N ASP A 6 -3.53 -4.55 -6.04
CA ASP A 6 -3.77 -5.14 -7.36
C ASP A 6 -2.41 -5.48 -8.00
N GLU A 7 -2.06 -6.77 -7.98
CA GLU A 7 -0.77 -7.28 -8.44
C GLU A 7 -0.56 -7.11 -9.95
N ASP A 8 -1.62 -7.13 -10.76
CA ASP A 8 -1.53 -6.94 -12.21
C ASP A 8 -1.11 -5.50 -12.57
N ARG A 9 -1.43 -4.55 -11.69
CA ARG A 9 -1.13 -3.13 -11.85
C ARG A 9 0.13 -2.72 -11.11
N CYS A 10 0.50 -3.40 -10.04
CA CYS A 10 1.66 -3.02 -9.26
C CYS A 10 2.95 -3.16 -10.09
N ARG A 11 3.81 -2.14 -10.02
CA ARG A 11 5.12 -2.10 -10.72
C ARG A 11 6.29 -1.84 -9.77
N GLY A 12 6.10 -2.08 -8.48
CA GLY A 12 7.19 -2.05 -7.51
C GLY A 12 7.84 -0.69 -7.25
N HIS A 13 7.12 0.42 -7.48
CA HIS A 13 7.67 1.77 -7.29
C HIS A 13 8.10 2.10 -5.85
N GLY A 14 7.63 1.36 -4.85
CA GLY A 14 8.01 1.57 -3.43
C GLY A 14 7.42 2.82 -2.75
N VAL A 15 6.58 3.61 -3.44
CA VAL A 15 5.98 4.83 -2.89
C VAL A 15 5.13 4.55 -1.64
N CYS A 16 4.36 3.46 -1.65
CA CYS A 16 3.53 3.05 -0.51
C CYS A 16 4.36 2.70 0.73
N LEU A 17 5.43 1.90 0.56
CA LEU A 17 6.40 1.59 1.61
C LEU A 17 7.04 2.86 2.18
N GLY A 18 7.36 3.83 1.33
CA GLY A 18 7.94 5.11 1.77
C GLY A 18 6.96 6.00 2.58
N LEU A 19 5.66 5.89 2.33
CA LEU A 19 4.63 6.70 2.98
C LEU A 19 4.06 6.06 4.25
N CYS A 20 3.94 4.73 4.28
CA CYS A 20 3.39 4.01 5.43
C CYS A 20 4.05 2.63 5.57
N PRO A 21 5.31 2.57 6.03
CA PRO A 21 6.04 1.31 6.20
C PRO A 21 5.44 0.38 7.25
N GLU A 22 4.56 0.88 8.12
CA GLU A 22 3.82 0.09 9.10
C GLU A 22 2.73 -0.77 8.46
N VAL A 23 2.27 -0.43 7.24
CA VAL A 23 1.17 -1.11 6.54
C VAL A 23 1.62 -1.78 5.25
N PHE A 24 2.60 -1.21 4.55
CA PHE A 24 3.08 -1.72 3.27
C PHE A 24 4.51 -2.24 3.35
N SER A 25 4.76 -3.33 2.64
CA SER A 25 6.08 -3.90 2.40
C SER A 25 6.30 -4.11 0.89
N LEU A 26 7.53 -4.45 0.51
CA LEU A 26 7.83 -5.03 -0.79
C LEU A 26 8.23 -6.49 -0.62
N THR A 27 7.68 -7.35 -1.47
CA THR A 27 8.10 -8.74 -1.58
C THR A 27 9.51 -8.84 -2.16
N ASP A 28 10.13 -10.02 -2.09
CA ASP A 28 11.45 -10.28 -2.69
C ASP A 28 11.46 -10.08 -4.21
N ASP A 29 10.31 -10.25 -4.87
CA ASP A 29 10.12 -9.98 -6.31
C ASP A 29 9.88 -8.49 -6.62
N GLY A 30 9.85 -7.64 -5.60
CA GLY A 30 9.72 -6.19 -5.71
C GLY A 30 8.28 -5.68 -5.81
N TYR A 31 7.27 -6.50 -5.57
CA TYR A 31 5.87 -6.08 -5.58
C TYR A 31 5.42 -5.60 -4.21
N ALA A 32 4.49 -4.64 -4.17
CA ALA A 32 3.93 -4.19 -2.91
C ALA A 32 2.98 -5.24 -2.31
N GLU A 33 2.98 -5.33 -0.98
CA GLU A 33 2.03 -6.14 -0.20
C GLU A 33 1.53 -5.34 1.01
N VAL A 34 0.36 -5.71 1.53
CA VAL A 34 -0.19 -5.16 2.78
C VAL A 34 0.08 -6.15 3.91
N THR A 35 0.77 -5.70 4.96
CA THR A 35 1.21 -6.56 6.06
C THR A 35 0.24 -6.54 7.26
N VAL A 36 -0.77 -5.67 7.22
CA VAL A 36 -1.75 -5.47 8.29
C VAL A 36 -3.16 -5.72 7.79
N ALA A 37 -3.84 -6.72 8.35
CA ALA A 37 -5.18 -7.11 7.91
C ALA A 37 -6.27 -6.07 8.25
N ASP A 38 -6.19 -5.45 9.43
CA ASP A 38 -7.08 -4.36 9.86
C ASP A 38 -6.23 -3.16 10.28
N ILE A 39 -6.25 -2.12 9.44
CA ILE A 39 -5.36 -0.97 9.57
C ILE A 39 -5.81 -0.09 10.75
N PRO A 40 -4.94 0.16 11.75
CA PRO A 40 -5.21 1.10 12.84
C PRO A 40 -5.55 2.50 12.34
N ALA A 41 -6.44 3.20 13.06
CA ALA A 41 -6.93 4.53 12.68
C ALA A 41 -5.82 5.57 12.53
N GLU A 42 -4.73 5.45 13.30
CA GLU A 42 -3.57 6.34 13.21
C GLU A 42 -2.84 6.28 11.86
N TYR A 43 -3.03 5.20 11.08
CA TYR A 43 -2.40 5.03 9.76
C TYR A 43 -3.36 5.31 8.59
N HIS A 44 -4.65 5.61 8.83
CA HIS A 44 -5.63 5.79 7.75
C HIS A 44 -5.25 6.93 6.80
N ASP A 45 -4.75 8.05 7.33
CA ASP A 45 -4.34 9.19 6.51
C ASP A 45 -3.13 8.86 5.63
N ALA A 46 -2.13 8.16 6.19
CA ALA A 46 -0.94 7.73 5.46
C ALA A 46 -1.28 6.70 4.37
N VAL A 47 -2.22 5.78 4.65
CA VAL A 47 -2.73 4.82 3.66
C VAL A 47 -3.50 5.52 2.54
N HIS A 48 -4.34 6.50 2.87
CA HIS A 48 -5.01 7.32 1.85
C HIS A 48 -4.02 8.13 1.00
N GLU A 49 -2.94 8.62 1.59
CA GLU A 49 -1.86 9.27 0.85
C GLU A 49 -1.14 8.28 -0.08
N ALA A 50 -0.85 7.06 0.37
CA ALA A 50 -0.29 6.00 -0.47
C ALA A 50 -1.20 5.68 -1.66
N VAL A 51 -2.51 5.58 -1.45
CA VAL A 51 -3.51 5.37 -2.52
C VAL A 51 -3.44 6.48 -3.57
N ARG A 52 -3.38 7.74 -3.14
CA ARG A 52 -3.31 8.91 -4.05
C ARG A 52 -1.99 8.98 -4.83
N ASN A 53 -0.89 8.56 -4.21
CA ASN A 53 0.45 8.69 -4.78
C ASN A 53 0.93 7.43 -5.52
N CYS A 54 0.18 6.33 -5.51
CA CYS A 54 0.51 5.15 -6.31
C CYS A 54 0.42 5.49 -7.82
N PRO A 55 1.52 5.46 -8.58
CA PRO A 55 1.50 5.83 -10.01
C PRO A 55 0.55 4.98 -10.84
N GLU A 56 0.48 3.69 -10.50
CA GLU A 56 -0.35 2.69 -11.18
C GLU A 56 -1.78 2.62 -10.63
N LYS A 57 -2.06 3.36 -9.54
CA LYS A 57 -3.29 3.29 -8.72
C LYS A 57 -3.66 1.85 -8.36
N ALA A 58 -2.66 1.06 -7.95
CA ALA A 58 -2.77 -0.35 -7.62
C ALA A 58 -3.27 -0.61 -6.18
N ILE A 59 -3.42 0.42 -5.35
CA ILE A 59 -3.86 0.28 -3.95
C ILE A 59 -5.37 0.53 -3.87
N VAL A 60 -6.11 -0.41 -3.31
CA VAL A 60 -7.56 -0.34 -3.08
C VAL A 60 -7.81 -0.37 -1.58
N VAL A 61 -8.77 0.43 -1.09
CA VAL A 61 -9.14 0.49 0.33
C VAL A 61 -10.65 0.29 0.52
N GLU A 62 -11.03 -0.38 1.61
CA GLU A 62 -12.42 -0.61 2.07
C GLU A 62 -12.61 -0.33 3.58
#